data_AF-A0A6F8TUP7-F1
#
_entry.id   AF-A0A6F8TUP7-F1
#
_cell.length_a   1.000
_cell.length_b   1.000
_cell.length_c   1.000
_cell.angle_alpha   90.00
_cell.angle_beta   90.00
_cell.angle_gamma   90.00
#
_symmetry.space_group_name_H-M   'P 1'
#
loop_
_entity.id
_entity.type
_entity.pdbx_description
1 polymer ?
#
loop_
_entity_poly.entity_id
_entity_poly.type
_entity_poly.pdbx_seq_one_letter_code
_entity_poly.pdbx_strand_id
1 'polypeptide(L)'
;MINSKIRGTAIPNPKERRRVTLYAAMAMVLAVVGLIIIANYGDTLRTMDEHAYEGLLKQPGSVSRILFFAAFSLYPVFRLMKWKGLNEWKWRDLSIKEMVKWVGRQLRKWHVPIALMGSAGVLIHGFLAVQRDFHWDFTNISGILSFCILGMLTILGFKRFKRMDGGWHVRLAIVFVFLFMVHASF
;
A
#
# COMPACT_ATOMS: atom_id res chain seq x y z
N MET A 1 37.67 1.17 8.18
CA MET A 1 36.70 0.96 9.28
C MET A 1 35.34 1.53 8.88
N ILE A 2 34.39 0.67 8.50
CA ILE A 2 33.00 1.07 8.23
C ILE A 2 32.29 1.22 9.58
N ASN A 3 31.82 2.42 9.86
CA ASN A 3 31.25 2.87 11.13
C ASN A 3 30.16 1.90 11.65
N SER A 4 30.38 1.29 12.82
CA SER A 4 29.49 0.32 13.49
C SER A 4 28.10 0.90 13.82
N LYS A 5 27.94 2.23 13.79
CA LYS A 5 26.66 2.94 13.93
C LYS A 5 25.61 2.61 12.86
N ILE A 6 26.00 2.12 11.67
CA ILE A 6 25.04 1.86 10.57
C ILE A 6 24.28 0.53 10.79
N ARG A 7 24.80 -0.40 11.60
CA ARG A 7 24.17 -1.72 11.83
C ARG A 7 22.90 -1.68 12.71
N GLY A 8 22.70 -0.62 13.49
CA GLY A 8 21.56 -0.51 14.41
C GLY A 8 20.25 -0.02 13.78
N THR A 9 20.28 0.66 12.63
CA THR A 9 19.07 1.29 12.07
C THR A 9 18.30 0.35 11.13
N ALA A 10 16.96 0.33 11.24
CA ALA A 10 16.09 -0.47 10.36
C ALA A 10 16.20 -0.08 8.87
N ILE A 11 16.45 1.20 8.57
CA ILE A 11 16.59 1.77 7.22
C ILE A 11 17.98 2.42 7.08
N PRO A 12 18.90 1.86 6.28
CA PRO A 12 20.28 2.35 6.19
C PRO A 12 20.43 3.77 5.62
N ASN A 13 19.68 4.11 4.57
CA ASN A 13 19.78 5.40 3.90
C ASN A 13 19.09 6.51 4.73
N PRO A 14 19.80 7.56 5.18
CA PRO A 14 19.24 8.59 6.06
C PRO A 14 18.14 9.43 5.40
N LYS A 15 18.27 9.76 4.11
CA LYS A 15 17.25 10.54 3.38
C LYS A 15 15.97 9.73 3.19
N GLU A 16 16.11 8.44 2.89
CA GLU A 16 14.98 7.51 2.78
C GLU A 16 14.34 7.26 4.14
N ARG A 17 15.15 7.02 5.17
CA ARG A 17 14.68 6.85 6.55
C ARG A 17 13.84 8.03 7.02
N ARG A 18 14.31 9.26 6.86
CA ARG A 18 13.54 10.47 7.23
C ARG A 18 12.18 10.50 6.53
N ARG A 19 12.14 10.19 5.23
CA ARG A 19 10.88 10.16 4.48
C ARG A 19 9.96 9.06 4.98
N VAL A 20 10.45 7.83 5.09
CA VAL A 20 9.64 6.70 5.55
C VAL A 20 9.11 6.94 6.96
N THR A 21 9.92 7.47 7.88
CA THR A 21 9.47 7.83 9.23
C THR A 21 8.40 8.91 9.20
N LEU A 22 8.55 9.96 8.40
CA LEU A 22 7.54 11.01 8.26
C LEU A 22 6.20 10.44 7.77
N TYR A 23 6.20 9.68 6.67
CA TYR A 23 4.98 9.11 6.11
C TYR A 23 4.39 8.01 7.00
N ALA A 24 5.20 7.26 7.75
CA ALA A 24 4.71 6.31 8.74
C ALA A 24 4.00 7.03 9.89
N ALA A 25 4.56 8.14 10.38
CA ALA A 25 3.91 8.98 11.39
C ALA A 25 2.60 9.58 10.86
N MET A 26 2.59 10.11 9.64
CA MET A 26 1.37 10.63 9.01
C MET A 26 0.30 9.55 8.82
N ALA A 27 0.68 8.37 8.33
CA ALA A 27 -0.23 7.25 8.16
C ALA A 27 -0.78 6.76 9.51
N MET A 28 0.04 6.74 10.56
CA MET A 28 -0.37 6.39 11.91
C MET A 28 -1.34 7.44 12.48
N VAL A 29 -1.06 8.73 12.35
CA VAL A 29 -1.97 9.80 12.77
C VAL A 29 -3.30 9.69 12.02
N LEU A 30 -3.26 9.50 10.69
CA LEU A 30 -4.46 9.34 9.88
C LEU A 30 -5.29 8.14 10.35
N ALA A 31 -4.66 6.98 10.57
CA ALA A 31 -5.34 5.80 11.07
C ALA A 31 -5.93 6.04 12.46
N VAL A 32 -5.15 6.55 13.42
CA VAL A 32 -5.61 6.79 14.79
C VAL A 32 -6.76 7.80 14.84
N VAL A 33 -6.64 8.93 14.15
CA VAL A 33 -7.70 9.93 14.09
C VAL A 33 -8.95 9.35 13.43
N GLY A 34 -8.80 8.63 12.31
CA GLY A 34 -9.92 7.97 11.64
C GLY A 34 -10.62 6.97 12.55
N LEU A 35 -9.88 6.14 13.28
CA LEU A 35 -10.43 5.17 14.23
C LEU A 35 -11.12 5.85 15.43
N ILE A 36 -10.54 6.93 15.97
CA ILE A 36 -11.17 7.71 17.05
C ILE A 36 -12.50 8.31 16.58
N ILE A 37 -12.54 8.87 15.37
CA ILE A 37 -13.78 9.40 14.78
C ILE A 37 -14.81 8.28 14.63
N ILE A 38 -14.44 7.14 14.06
CA ILE A 38 -15.36 6.00 13.89
C ILE A 38 -15.89 5.53 15.25
N ALA A 39 -15.04 5.43 16.27
CA ALA A 39 -15.43 4.99 17.60
C ALA A 39 -16.39 5.99 18.28
N ASN A 40 -16.10 7.29 18.20
CA ASN A 40 -16.92 8.33 18.86
C ASN A 40 -18.26 8.59 18.15
N TYR A 41 -18.34 8.34 16.85
CA TYR A 41 -19.56 8.55 16.06
C TYR A 41 -20.24 7.23 15.65
N GLY A 42 -19.90 6.12 16.32
CA GLY A 42 -20.38 4.77 15.96
C GLY A 42 -21.91 4.65 15.90
N ASP A 43 -22.63 5.26 16.85
CA ASP A 43 -24.09 5.22 16.87
C ASP A 43 -24.70 5.98 15.69
N THR A 44 -24.18 7.17 15.41
CA THR A 44 -24.58 7.97 14.23
C THR A 44 -24.30 7.22 12.93
N LEU A 45 -23.17 6.52 12.84
CA LEU A 45 -22.80 5.72 11.67
C LEU A 45 -23.77 4.55 11.42
N ARG A 46 -24.25 3.90 12.49
CA ARG A 46 -25.23 2.81 12.40
C ARG A 46 -26.61 3.28 11.97
N THR A 47 -27.02 4.47 12.41
CA THR A 47 -28.33 5.07 12.07
C THR A 47 -28.31 5.90 10.79
N MET A 48 -27.14 6.07 10.17
CA MET A 48 -27.00 6.83 8.93
C MET A 48 -27.84 6.20 7.81
N ASP A 49 -28.31 7.02 6.87
CA ASP A 49 -28.91 6.50 5.63
C ASP A 49 -27.94 5.54 4.92
N GLU A 50 -28.48 4.49 4.31
CA GLU A 50 -27.69 3.41 3.70
C GLU A 50 -26.79 3.94 2.58
N HIS A 51 -27.29 4.83 1.72
CA HIS A 51 -26.50 5.38 0.61
C HIS A 51 -25.39 6.31 1.12
N ALA A 52 -25.66 7.10 2.15
CA ALA A 52 -24.65 7.96 2.78
C ALA A 52 -23.54 7.13 3.42
N TYR A 53 -23.91 6.06 4.15
CA TYR A 53 -22.96 5.16 4.77
C TYR A 53 -22.11 4.39 3.75
N GLU A 54 -22.74 3.87 2.71
CA GLU A 54 -22.07 3.17 1.61
C GLU A 54 -21.05 4.09 0.91
N GLY A 55 -21.40 5.35 0.69
CA GLY A 55 -20.49 6.37 0.17
C GLY A 55 -19.26 6.56 1.07
N LEU A 56 -19.48 6.72 2.37
CA LEU A 56 -18.40 6.86 3.36
C LEU A 56 -17.50 5.61 3.42
N LEU A 57 -18.09 4.41 3.35
CA LEU A 57 -17.37 3.14 3.36
C LEU A 57 -16.49 2.96 2.10
N LYS A 58 -17.01 3.32 0.93
CA LYS A 58 -16.33 3.15 -0.38
C LYS A 58 -15.13 4.08 -0.56
N GLN A 59 -15.17 5.29 -0.02
CA GLN A 59 -14.11 6.29 -0.20
C GLN A 59 -12.71 5.81 0.23
N PRO A 60 -12.47 5.40 1.50
CA PRO A 60 -11.16 4.95 1.95
C PRO A 60 -10.70 3.68 1.21
N GLY A 61 -11.61 2.77 0.88
CA GLY A 61 -11.32 1.58 0.08
C GLY A 61 -10.85 1.93 -1.35
N SER A 62 -11.56 2.83 -2.02
CA SER A 62 -11.24 3.29 -3.38
C SER A 62 -9.90 4.04 -3.45
N VAL A 63 -9.66 4.95 -2.50
CA VAL A 63 -8.36 5.66 -2.39
C VAL A 63 -7.23 4.66 -2.15
N SER A 64 -7.42 3.72 -1.23
CA SER A 64 -6.42 2.68 -0.94
C SER A 64 -6.11 1.82 -2.16
N ARG A 65 -7.13 1.50 -2.97
CA ARG A 65 -6.95 0.76 -4.21
C ARG A 65 -6.02 1.46 -5.18
N ILE A 66 -6.25 2.75 -5.43
CA ILE A 66 -5.38 3.56 -6.29
C ILE A 66 -3.94 3.56 -5.77
N LEU A 67 -3.77 3.76 -4.45
CA LEU A 67 -2.45 3.77 -3.82
C LEU A 67 -1.74 2.41 -3.95
N PHE A 68 -2.42 1.30 -3.68
CA PHE A 68 -1.81 -0.02 -3.82
C PHE A 68 -1.50 -0.40 -5.26
N PHE A 69 -2.32 -0.01 -6.23
CA PHE A 69 -1.98 -0.16 -7.64
C PHE A 69 -0.74 0.64 -8.03
N ALA A 70 -0.66 1.90 -7.59
CA ALA A 70 0.52 2.72 -7.81
C ALA A 70 1.77 2.10 -7.16
N ALA A 71 1.66 1.60 -5.92
CA ALA A 71 2.75 0.92 -5.25
C ALA A 71 3.17 -0.38 -5.95
N PHE A 72 2.21 -1.18 -6.43
CA PHE A 72 2.44 -2.44 -7.13
C PHE A 72 3.01 -2.25 -8.54
N SER A 73 2.68 -1.14 -9.22
CA SER A 73 3.20 -0.80 -10.56
C SER A 73 4.74 -0.77 -10.65
N LEU A 74 5.42 -0.66 -9.50
CA LEU A 74 6.86 -0.85 -9.39
C LEU A 74 7.31 -2.19 -9.99
N TYR A 75 6.55 -3.28 -9.76
CA TYR A 75 6.91 -4.61 -10.24
C TYR A 75 6.94 -4.70 -11.78
N PRO A 76 5.86 -4.41 -12.53
CA PRO A 76 5.90 -4.45 -13.98
C PRO A 76 6.90 -3.45 -14.57
N VAL A 77 7.06 -2.25 -13.99
CA VAL A 77 8.06 -1.27 -14.47
C VAL A 77 9.49 -1.81 -14.34
N PHE A 78 9.82 -2.46 -13.21
CA PHE A 78 11.13 -3.08 -13.04
C PHE A 78 11.34 -4.31 -13.94
N ARG A 79 10.27 -5.05 -14.25
CA ARG A 79 10.31 -6.12 -15.24
C ARG A 79 10.58 -5.56 -16.64
N LEU A 80 9.91 -4.46 -17.00
CA LEU A 80 10.08 -3.76 -18.26
C LEU A 80 11.50 -3.20 -18.43
N MET A 81 12.10 -2.65 -17.38
CA MET A 81 13.50 -2.19 -17.41
C MET A 81 14.53 -3.29 -17.72
N LYS A 82 14.21 -4.56 -17.41
CA LYS A 82 15.08 -5.71 -17.70
C LYS A 82 14.89 -6.26 -19.11
N TRP A 83 13.84 -5.82 -19.81
CA TRP A 83 13.54 -6.31 -21.15
C TRP A 83 14.46 -5.66 -22.19
N LYS A 84 15.21 -6.49 -22.93
CA LYS A 84 16.20 -6.02 -23.91
C LYS A 84 15.58 -5.24 -25.08
N GLY A 85 14.34 -5.59 -25.48
CA GLY A 85 13.62 -4.92 -26.58
C GLY A 85 13.32 -3.43 -26.34
N LEU A 86 13.40 -2.97 -25.09
CA LEU A 86 13.19 -1.56 -24.74
C LEU A 86 14.25 -0.62 -25.32
N ASN A 87 15.42 -1.14 -25.70
CA ASN A 87 16.52 -0.34 -26.27
C ASN A 87 16.25 0.14 -27.69
N GLU A 88 15.42 -0.60 -28.43
CA GLU A 88 15.17 -0.36 -29.85
C GLU A 88 14.02 0.63 -30.07
N TRP A 89 13.27 0.93 -29.02
CA TRP A 89 12.07 1.77 -29.09
C TRP A 89 12.41 3.23 -28.78
N LYS A 90 12.30 4.08 -29.80
CA LYS A 90 12.38 5.55 -29.69
C LYS A 90 11.04 6.14 -30.10
N TRP A 91 10.55 7.11 -29.33
CA TRP A 91 9.37 7.89 -29.72
C TRP A 91 9.82 9.33 -29.96
N ARG A 92 9.87 9.73 -31.24
CA ARG A 92 10.56 10.95 -31.67
C ARG A 92 12.01 10.94 -31.16
N ASP A 93 12.41 11.94 -30.37
CA ASP A 93 13.75 12.06 -29.78
C ASP A 93 13.84 11.50 -28.35
N LEU A 94 12.72 11.02 -27.80
CA LEU A 94 12.68 10.48 -26.45
C LEU A 94 12.98 8.97 -26.46
N SER A 95 14.03 8.60 -25.74
CA SER A 95 14.34 7.20 -25.45
C SER A 95 13.33 6.65 -24.44
N ILE A 96 12.50 5.69 -24.88
CA ILE A 96 11.51 5.02 -24.02
C ILE A 96 12.20 4.40 -22.80
N LYS A 97 13.41 3.88 -22.99
CA LYS A 97 14.24 3.36 -21.89
C LYS A 97 14.53 4.40 -20.82
N GLU A 98 14.85 5.64 -21.21
CA GLU A 98 15.13 6.70 -20.23
C GLU A 98 13.85 7.15 -19.51
N MET A 99 12.70 7.18 -20.21
CA MET A 99 11.41 7.41 -19.57
C MET A 99 11.08 6.33 -18.53
N VAL A 100 11.20 5.05 -18.90
CA VAL A 100 10.93 3.93 -17.99
C VAL A 100 11.90 3.93 -16.80
N LYS A 101 13.18 4.25 -17.01
CA LYS A 101 14.14 4.43 -15.91
C LYS A 101 13.75 5.59 -14.98
N TRP A 102 13.30 6.70 -15.54
CA TRP A 102 12.84 7.84 -14.75
C TRP A 102 11.62 7.46 -13.91
N VAL A 103 10.60 6.83 -14.51
CA VAL A 103 9.41 6.32 -13.82
C VAL A 103 9.81 5.31 -12.72
N GLY A 104 10.69 4.35 -13.02
CA GLY A 104 11.18 3.38 -12.06
C GLY A 104 11.87 4.02 -10.86
N ARG A 105 12.65 5.10 -11.06
CA ARG A 105 13.24 5.87 -9.96
C ARG A 105 12.18 6.55 -9.10
N GLN A 106 11.15 7.15 -9.70
CA GLN A 106 10.05 7.77 -8.95
C GLN A 106 9.23 6.75 -8.18
N LEU A 107 8.82 5.66 -8.82
CA LEU A 107 8.07 4.58 -8.16
C LEU A 107 8.87 4.00 -6.99
N ARG A 108 10.17 3.77 -7.14
CA ARG A 108 11.00 3.26 -6.02
C ARG A 108 11.05 4.25 -4.86
N LYS A 109 11.14 5.54 -5.17
CA LYS A 109 11.18 6.65 -4.20
C LYS A 109 9.87 6.78 -3.40
N TRP A 110 8.74 6.51 -4.05
CA TRP A 110 7.39 6.74 -3.54
C TRP A 110 6.65 5.48 -3.10
N HIS A 111 7.12 4.29 -3.47
CA HIS A 111 6.48 3.01 -3.15
C HIS A 111 6.15 2.86 -1.66
N VAL A 112 7.12 3.11 -0.76
CA VAL A 112 6.91 2.97 0.68
C VAL A 112 5.94 4.03 1.23
N PRO A 113 6.11 5.34 0.96
CA PRO A 113 5.11 6.35 1.33
C PRO A 113 3.68 6.02 0.88
N ILE A 114 3.50 5.63 -0.38
CA ILE A 114 2.20 5.31 -0.96
C ILE A 114 1.60 4.06 -0.29
N ALA A 115 2.39 3.01 -0.08
CA ALA A 115 1.93 1.80 0.59
C ALA A 115 1.50 2.06 2.05
N LEU A 116 2.22 2.93 2.78
CA LEU A 116 1.85 3.31 4.15
C LEU A 116 0.52 4.07 4.19
N MET A 117 0.34 5.05 3.31
CA MET A 117 -0.92 5.81 3.23
C MET A 117 -2.09 4.92 2.82
N GLY A 118 -1.89 4.01 1.85
CA GLY A 118 -2.90 3.03 1.46
C GLY A 118 -3.25 2.07 2.59
N SER A 119 -2.27 1.69 3.42
CA SER A 119 -2.53 0.83 4.58
C SER A 119 -3.39 1.50 5.63
N ALA A 120 -3.18 2.80 5.89
CA ALA A 120 -4.05 3.57 6.78
C ALA A 120 -5.49 3.65 6.24
N GLY A 121 -5.67 3.85 4.93
CA GLY A 121 -6.98 3.83 4.30
C GLY A 121 -7.67 2.46 4.40
N VAL A 122 -6.94 1.36 4.19
CA VAL A 122 -7.48 0.00 4.38
C VAL A 122 -7.89 -0.25 5.83
N LEU A 123 -7.12 0.23 6.81
CA LEU A 123 -7.49 0.14 8.23
C LEU A 123 -8.81 0.85 8.51
N ILE A 124 -8.95 2.09 8.06
CA ILE A 124 -10.17 2.89 8.22
C ILE A 124 -11.36 2.20 7.54
N HIS A 125 -11.18 1.76 6.29
CA HIS A 125 -12.20 1.04 5.52
C HIS A 125 -12.65 -0.25 6.23
N GLY A 126 -11.70 -1.06 6.71
CA GLY A 126 -12.01 -2.29 7.43
C GLY A 126 -12.77 -2.03 8.74
N PHE A 127 -12.41 -0.99 9.49
CA PHE A 127 -13.15 -0.64 10.70
C PHE A 127 -14.57 -0.14 10.40
N LEU A 128 -14.75 0.66 9.35
CA LEU A 128 -16.09 1.04 8.87
C LEU A 128 -16.89 -0.22 8.48
N ALA A 129 -16.31 -1.15 7.71
CA ALA A 129 -17.00 -2.36 7.28
C ALA A 129 -17.54 -3.20 8.46
N VAL A 130 -16.88 -3.15 9.63
CA VAL A 130 -17.33 -3.88 10.83
C VAL A 130 -18.39 -3.12 11.64
N GLN A 131 -18.56 -1.80 11.47
CA GLN A 131 -19.48 -1.03 12.32
C GLN A 131 -20.96 -1.32 12.10
N ARG A 132 -21.34 -1.73 10.88
CA ARG A 132 -22.73 -1.89 10.45
C ARG A 132 -22.90 -3.16 9.65
N ASP A 133 -23.81 -4.02 10.10
CA ASP A 133 -24.30 -5.20 9.37
C ASP A 133 -23.18 -6.07 8.78
N PHE A 134 -22.17 -6.40 9.61
CA PHE A 134 -21.10 -7.32 9.20
C PHE A 134 -21.64 -8.73 9.00
N HIS A 135 -21.36 -9.32 7.84
CA HIS A 135 -21.78 -10.67 7.48
C HIS A 135 -20.58 -11.53 7.06
N TRP A 136 -20.63 -12.83 7.33
CA TRP A 136 -19.62 -13.79 6.87
C TRP A 136 -19.89 -14.22 5.43
N ASP A 137 -19.81 -13.27 4.50
CA ASP A 137 -19.92 -13.50 3.07
C ASP A 137 -18.56 -13.50 2.36
N PHE A 138 -18.57 -13.81 1.07
CA PHE A 138 -17.37 -13.86 0.25
C PHE A 138 -16.62 -12.53 0.20
N THR A 139 -17.35 -11.41 0.15
CA THR A 139 -16.78 -10.06 0.09
C THR A 139 -16.02 -9.74 1.38
N ASN A 140 -16.62 -9.97 2.54
CA ASN A 140 -15.97 -9.74 3.83
C ASN A 140 -14.81 -10.72 4.09
N ILE A 141 -14.96 -12.00 3.74
CA ILE A 141 -13.89 -13.00 3.90
C ILE A 141 -12.68 -12.64 3.03
N SER A 142 -12.89 -12.30 1.75
CA SER A 142 -11.79 -11.89 0.86
C SER A 142 -11.13 -10.59 1.31
N GLY A 143 -11.89 -9.66 1.89
CA GLY A 143 -11.38 -8.44 2.52
C GLY A 143 -10.49 -8.73 3.73
N ILE A 144 -10.94 -9.59 4.65
CA ILE A 144 -10.18 -10.01 5.84
C ILE A 144 -8.88 -10.71 5.44
N LEU A 145 -8.94 -11.65 4.49
CA LEU A 145 -7.74 -12.32 4.00
C LEU A 145 -6.74 -11.33 3.40
N SER A 146 -7.22 -10.37 2.59
CA SER A 146 -6.39 -9.30 2.04
C SER A 146 -5.75 -8.45 3.13
N PHE A 147 -6.52 -8.10 4.17
CA PHE A 147 -6.05 -7.34 5.33
C PHE A 147 -4.95 -8.08 6.10
N CYS A 148 -5.12 -9.37 6.36
CA CYS A 148 -4.11 -10.21 7.03
C CYS A 148 -2.79 -10.25 6.23
N ILE A 149 -2.87 -10.41 4.91
CA ILE A 149 -1.68 -10.39 4.04
C ILE A 149 -1.03 -9.01 4.04
N LEU A 150 -1.81 -7.93 4.03
CA LEU A 150 -1.28 -6.56 4.11
C LEU A 150 -0.47 -6.34 5.41
N GLY A 151 -0.95 -6.87 6.54
CA GLY A 151 -0.20 -6.87 7.80
C GLY A 151 1.16 -7.56 7.66
N MET A 152 1.19 -8.76 7.08
CA MET A 152 2.44 -9.48 6.79
C MET A 152 3.34 -8.70 5.82
N LEU A 153 2.78 -8.07 4.78
CA LEU A 153 3.51 -7.26 3.82
C LEU A 153 4.18 -6.05 4.46
N THR A 154 3.52 -5.43 5.42
CA THR A 154 4.07 -4.29 6.17
C THR A 154 5.32 -4.74 6.95
N ILE A 155 5.24 -5.87 7.67
CA ILE A 155 6.37 -6.44 8.41
C ILE A 155 7.52 -6.82 7.47
N LEU A 156 7.22 -7.53 6.37
CA LEU A 156 8.24 -7.92 5.38
C LEU A 156 8.82 -6.71 4.65
N GLY A 157 8.05 -5.64 4.46
CA GLY A 157 8.51 -4.39 3.86
C GLY A 157 9.65 -3.76 4.66
N PHE A 158 9.56 -3.78 5.99
CA PHE A 158 10.67 -3.35 6.85
C PHE A 158 11.88 -4.29 6.74
N LYS A 159 11.67 -5.62 6.72
CA LYS A 159 12.76 -6.59 6.52
C LYS A 159 13.46 -6.45 5.17
N ARG A 160 12.75 -5.97 4.14
CA ARG A 160 13.29 -5.75 2.79
C ARG A 160 14.39 -4.68 2.75
N PHE A 161 14.36 -3.67 3.62
CA PHE A 161 15.45 -2.69 3.72
C PHE A 161 16.80 -3.33 4.07
N LYS A 162 16.78 -4.46 4.78
CA LYS A 162 17.95 -5.27 5.11
C LYS A 162 18.15 -6.48 4.19
N ARG A 163 17.34 -6.62 3.12
CA ARG A 163 17.30 -7.79 2.22
C ARG A 163 17.06 -9.12 2.94
N MET A 164 16.34 -9.09 4.07
CA MET A 164 16.06 -10.26 4.91
C MET A 164 14.68 -10.89 4.61
N ASP A 165 14.00 -10.45 3.56
CA ASP A 165 12.65 -10.90 3.20
C ASP A 165 12.64 -12.16 2.33
N GLY A 166 13.79 -12.61 1.82
CA GLY A 166 13.90 -13.84 1.01
C GLY A 166 13.05 -13.83 -0.27
N GLY A 167 12.63 -12.65 -0.74
CA GLY A 167 11.70 -12.49 -1.87
C GLY A 167 10.22 -12.74 -1.53
N TRP A 168 9.88 -13.07 -0.27
CA TRP A 168 8.50 -13.29 0.16
C TRP A 168 7.63 -12.05 0.03
N HIS A 169 8.20 -10.86 0.21
CA HIS A 169 7.44 -9.61 0.09
C HIS A 169 6.79 -9.47 -1.30
N VAL A 170 7.51 -9.80 -2.38
CA VAL A 170 6.94 -9.71 -3.74
C VAL A 170 5.91 -10.81 -3.99
N ARG A 171 6.15 -12.04 -3.52
CA ARG A 171 5.20 -13.15 -3.68
C ARG A 171 3.87 -12.83 -2.98
N LEU A 172 3.92 -12.37 -1.72
CA LEU A 172 2.73 -11.95 -0.99
C LEU A 172 2.09 -10.70 -1.58
N ALA A 173 2.85 -9.79 -2.19
CA ALA A 173 2.28 -8.60 -2.83
C ALA A 173 1.42 -8.98 -4.03
N ILE A 174 1.81 -10.00 -4.80
CA ILE A 174 0.99 -10.53 -5.90
C ILE A 174 -0.30 -11.15 -5.37
N VAL A 175 -0.19 -12.00 -4.33
CA VAL A 175 -1.38 -12.63 -3.70
C VAL A 175 -2.31 -11.56 -3.11
N PHE A 176 -1.75 -10.56 -2.42
CA PHE A 176 -2.50 -9.44 -1.88
C PHE A 176 -3.24 -8.68 -2.98
N VAL A 177 -2.58 -8.27 -4.05
CA VAL A 177 -3.24 -7.52 -5.14
C VAL A 177 -4.34 -8.34 -5.79
N PHE A 178 -4.12 -9.65 -5.97
CA PHE A 178 -5.16 -10.54 -6.50
C PHE A 178 -6.38 -10.61 -5.58
N LEU A 179 -6.20 -10.93 -4.29
CA LEU A 179 -7.31 -11.02 -3.33
C LEU A 179 -7.99 -9.67 -3.12
N PHE A 180 -7.21 -8.59 -3.06
CA PHE A 180 -7.71 -7.24 -2.90
C PHE A 180 -8.51 -6.80 -4.12
N MET A 181 -8.19 -7.28 -5.32
CA MET A 181 -9.00 -7.04 -6.52
C MET A 181 -10.29 -7.85 -6.55
N VAL A 182 -10.24 -9.09 -6.10
CA VAL A 182 -11.44 -9.90 -5.91
C VAL A 182 -12.37 -9.19 -4.93
N HIS A 183 -11.88 -8.81 -3.76
CA HIS A 183 -12.64 -8.05 -2.76
C HIS A 183 -13.16 -6.70 -3.27
N ALA A 184 -12.46 -6.03 -4.18
CA ALA A 184 -12.92 -4.75 -4.74
C ALA A 184 -13.94 -4.90 -5.88
N SER A 185 -14.18 -6.13 -6.36
CA SER A 185 -15.06 -6.42 -7.51
C SER A 185 -16.37 -7.11 -7.13
N PHE A 186 -16.44 -7.67 -5.93
CA PHE A 186 -17.61 -8.33 -5.32
C PHE A 186 -17.90 -7.64 -3.99
#